data_AF-A0A1M3PXD9-F1
#
_entry.id   AF-A0A1M3PXD9-F1
#
_cell.length_a   1.000
_cell.length_b   1.000
_cell.length_c   1.000
_cell.angle_alpha   90.00
_cell.angle_beta   90.00
_cell.angle_gamma   90.00
#
_symmetry.space_group_name_H-M   'P 1'
#
loop_
_entity.id
_entity.type
_entity.pdbx_description
1 polymer ?
#
loop_
_entity_poly.entity_id
_entity_poly.type
_entity_poly.pdbx_seq_one_letter_code
_entity_poly.pdbx_strand_id
1 'polypeptide(L)'
;MQITVDNNFARFGEKSYAINKINTVEVRTVYPYATGWTWGWAMLAVIFAYGAYNLIQDGKSPTPAVALCLLAAGISHWLWRRSKIVEFQLFLITSSASKQAYSSFDEGEISDLRTRIEAAMVAV
;
A
#
# COMPACT_ATOMS: atom_id res chain seq x y z
N MET A 1 -15.55 12.12 -2.14
CA MET A 1 -16.06 11.66 -3.45
C MET A 1 -17.50 11.21 -3.25
N GLN A 2 -18.44 11.58 -4.13
CA GLN A 2 -19.78 10.97 -4.09
C GLN A 2 -19.73 9.65 -4.85
N ILE A 3 -19.90 8.55 -4.11
CA ILE A 3 -20.06 7.20 -4.67
C ILE A 3 -21.53 6.85 -4.51
N THR A 4 -22.22 6.66 -5.63
CA THR A 4 -23.65 6.34 -5.64
C THR A 4 -23.82 5.00 -6.34
N VAL A 5 -24.30 4.01 -5.60
CA VAL A 5 -24.65 2.69 -6.13
C VAL A 5 -26.17 2.65 -6.25
N ASP A 6 -26.66 2.53 -7.47
CA ASP A 6 -28.07 2.37 -7.82
C ASP A 6 -28.25 0.98 -8.44
N ASN A 7 -29.46 0.42 -8.42
CA ASN A 7 -29.75 -0.96 -8.87
C ASN A 7 -29.28 -1.25 -10.30
N ASN A 8 -29.19 -0.21 -11.14
CA ASN A 8 -28.75 -0.35 -12.53
C ASN A 8 -27.29 0.06 -12.77
N PHE A 9 -26.73 0.95 -11.94
CA PHE A 9 -25.41 1.55 -12.16
C PHE A 9 -24.65 1.84 -10.85
N ALA A 10 -23.38 1.44 -10.80
CA ALA A 10 -22.43 1.89 -9.78
C ALA A 10 -21.63 3.08 -10.33
N ARG A 11 -21.79 4.26 -9.71
CA ARG A 11 -21.08 5.49 -10.08
C ARG A 11 -19.97 5.80 -9.09
N PHE A 12 -18.75 5.90 -9.59
CA PHE A 12 -17.55 6.30 -8.85
C PHE A 12 -17.06 7.63 -9.42
N GLY A 13 -17.51 8.74 -8.83
CA GLY A 13 -17.23 10.09 -9.34
C GLY A 13 -17.77 10.26 -10.76
N GLU A 14 -16.89 10.56 -11.73
CA GLU A 14 -17.25 10.74 -13.14
C GLU A 14 -17.47 9.42 -13.90
N LYS A 15 -17.04 8.28 -13.35
CA LYS A 15 -17.11 6.97 -14.03
C LYS A 15 -18.35 6.20 -13.57
N SER A 16 -19.15 5.76 -14.53
CA SER A 16 -20.36 4.95 -14.29
C SER A 16 -20.20 3.55 -14.87
N TYR A 17 -20.52 2.51 -14.10
CA TYR A 17 -20.45 1.10 -14.49
C TYR A 17 -21.84 0.46 -14.38
N ALA A 18 -22.27 -0.25 -15.41
CA ALA A 18 -23.57 -0.94 -15.40
C ALA A 18 -23.48 -2.23 -14.59
N ILE A 19 -24.38 -2.42 -13.62
CA ILE A 19 -24.33 -3.55 -12.67
C ILE A 19 -24.53 -4.89 -13.37
N ASN A 20 -25.45 -4.97 -14.34
CA ASN A 20 -25.73 -6.18 -15.12
C ASN A 20 -24.53 -6.67 -15.99
N LYS A 21 -23.45 -5.87 -16.12
CA LYS A 21 -22.22 -6.29 -16.82
C LYS A 21 -21.11 -6.73 -15.88
N ILE A 22 -21.30 -6.58 -14.58
CA ILE A 22 -20.33 -6.97 -13.55
C ILE A 22 -20.65 -8.41 -13.17
N ASN A 23 -19.68 -9.31 -13.35
CA ASN A 23 -19.81 -10.71 -12.95
C ASN A 23 -19.30 -10.95 -11.53
N THR A 24 -18.30 -10.18 -11.11
CA THR A 24 -17.66 -10.33 -9.80
C THR A 24 -17.03 -9.02 -9.37
N VAL A 25 -17.02 -8.79 -8.06
CA VAL A 25 -16.27 -7.72 -7.39
C VAL A 25 -15.08 -8.35 -6.69
N GLU A 26 -13.87 -7.89 -7.01
CA GLU A 26 -12.64 -8.38 -6.39
C GLU A 26 -11.98 -7.22 -5.63
N VAL A 27 -11.59 -7.47 -4.38
CA VAL A 27 -10.79 -6.52 -3.59
C VAL A 27 -9.36 -7.03 -3.57
N ARG A 28 -8.44 -6.20 -4.08
CA ARG A 28 -7.01 -6.49 -4.07
C ARG A 28 -6.31 -5.58 -3.08
N THR A 29 -5.50 -6.18 -2.21
CA THR A 29 -4.59 -5.44 -1.32
C THR A 29 -3.28 -5.21 -2.05
N VAL A 30 -2.91 -3.94 -2.23
CA VAL A 30 -1.64 -3.55 -2.82
C VAL A 30 -0.79 -2.89 -1.73
N TYR A 31 0.49 -3.25 -1.69
CA TYR A 31 1.49 -2.58 -0.86
C TYR A 31 2.25 -1.59 -1.77
N PRO A 32 1.83 -0.32 -1.86
CA PRO A 32 2.39 0.64 -2.82
C PRO A 32 3.87 0.96 -2.56
N TYR A 33 4.37 0.72 -1.34
CA TYR A 33 5.76 0.98 -0.98
C TYR A 33 6.55 -0.32 -0.92
N ALA A 34 7.47 -0.48 -1.89
CA ALA A 34 8.31 -1.66 -2.01
C ALA A 34 9.23 -1.86 -0.79
N THR A 35 9.18 -3.06 -0.21
CA THR A 35 9.98 -3.50 0.94
C THR A 35 11.45 -3.74 0.60
N GLY A 36 11.84 -3.71 -0.68
CA GLY A 36 13.24 -4.01 -1.08
C GLY A 36 14.24 -2.98 -0.58
N TRP A 37 13.86 -1.70 -0.55
CA TRP A 37 14.78 -0.62 -0.19
C TRP A 37 15.07 -0.55 1.31
N THR A 38 14.14 -1.01 2.16
CA THR A 38 14.34 -1.03 3.64
C THR A 38 15.51 -1.92 4.03
N TRP A 39 15.65 -3.07 3.36
CA TRP A 39 16.74 -4.02 3.59
C TRP A 39 18.11 -3.46 3.17
N GLY A 40 18.17 -2.73 2.05
CA GLY A 40 19.40 -2.06 1.62
C GLY A 40 19.91 -1.04 2.65
N TRP A 41 19.00 -0.20 3.19
CA TRP A 41 19.36 0.76 4.25
C TRP A 41 19.69 0.09 5.59
N ALA A 42 18.99 -1.00 5.94
CA ALA A 42 19.32 -1.78 7.13
C ALA A 42 20.72 -2.40 7.03
N MET A 43 21.09 -2.93 5.86
CA MET A 43 22.42 -3.48 5.62
C MET A 43 23.51 -2.41 5.71
N LEU A 44 23.26 -1.22 5.14
CA LEU A 44 24.18 -0.08 5.28
C LEU A 44 24.35 0.34 6.74
N ALA A 45 23.28 0.36 7.54
CA ALA A 45 23.37 0.66 8.96
C ALA A 45 24.27 -0.35 9.71
N VAL A 46 24.17 -1.65 9.38
CA VAL A 46 25.02 -2.70 9.96
C VAL A 46 26.50 -2.50 9.57
N ILE A 47 26.77 -2.17 8.31
CA ILE A 47 28.14 -1.90 7.84
C ILE A 47 28.74 -0.69 8.57
N PHE A 48 27.99 0.39 8.74
CA PHE A 48 28.46 1.56 9.48
C PHE A 48 28.62 1.29 10.97
N ALA A 49 27.75 0.48 11.58
CA ALA A 49 27.90 0.05 12.96
C ALA A 49 29.18 -0.78 13.15
N TYR A 50 29.46 -1.70 12.23
CA TYR A 50 30.70 -2.49 12.25
C TYR A 50 31.94 -1.61 12.05
N GLY A 51 31.89 -0.64 11.12
CA GLY A 51 32.97 0.34 10.94
C GLY A 51 33.20 1.21 12.17
N ALA A 52 32.13 1.67 12.82
CA ALA A 52 32.22 2.42 14.08
C ALA A 52 32.83 1.59 15.21
N TYR A 53 32.47 0.31 15.32
CA TYR A 53 33.05 -0.61 16.31
C TYR A 53 34.56 -0.78 16.13
N ASN A 54 35.03 -0.96 14.89
CA ASN A 54 36.46 -1.07 14.60
C ASN A 54 37.21 0.24 14.91
N LEU A 55 36.61 1.40 14.62
CA LEU A 55 37.21 2.70 14.96
C LEU A 55 37.36 2.90 16.47
N ILE A 56 36.41 2.41 17.27
CA ILE A 56 36.49 2.44 18.74
C ILE A 56 37.66 1.56 19.21
N GLN A 57 37.83 0.36 18.64
CA GLN A 57 38.95 -0.52 19.00
C GLN A 57 40.31 0.08 18.64
N ASP A 58 40.40 0.80 17.53
CA ASP A 58 41.60 1.53 17.10
C ASP A 58 41.89 2.80 17.93
N GLY A 59 41.04 3.16 18.91
CA GLY A 59 41.16 4.40 19.68
C GLY A 59 40.89 5.67 18.87
N LYS A 60 40.27 5.55 17.69
CA LYS A 60 39.92 6.66 16.80
C LYS A 60 38.50 7.14 17.10
N SER A 61 38.23 8.40 16.76
CA SER A 61 36.89 8.97 16.93
C SER A 61 35.88 8.31 15.98
N PRO A 62 34.84 7.61 16.48
CA PRO A 62 33.86 6.92 15.65
C PRO A 62 32.71 7.85 15.20
N THR A 63 32.74 9.12 15.59
CA THR A 63 31.65 10.10 15.40
C THR A 63 31.05 10.10 13.99
N PRO A 64 31.82 10.14 12.88
CA PRO A 64 31.22 10.13 11.55
C PRO A 64 30.54 8.80 11.20
N ALA A 65 31.10 7.67 11.63
CA ALA A 65 30.53 6.34 11.39
C ALA A 65 29.23 6.13 12.19
N VAL A 66 29.20 6.62 13.44
CA VAL A 66 27.99 6.59 14.28
C VAL A 66 26.89 7.47 13.70
N ALA A 67 27.22 8.69 13.23
CA ALA A 67 26.25 9.58 12.60
C ALA A 67 25.63 8.95 11.33
N LEU A 68 26.45 8.35 10.47
CA LEU A 68 25.97 7.65 9.26
C LEU A 68 25.12 6.41 9.61
N CYS A 69 25.50 5.66 10.64
CA CYS A 69 24.72 4.54 11.15
C CYS A 69 23.32 4.99 11.60
N LEU A 70 23.23 6.06 12.40
CA LEU A 70 21.95 6.59 12.89
C LEU A 70 21.07 7.12 11.74
N LEU A 71 21.66 7.78 10.75
CA LEU A 71 20.94 8.24 9.56
C LEU A 71 20.39 7.06 8.74
N ALA A 72 21.22 6.04 8.46
CA ALA A 72 20.79 4.86 7.72
C ALA A 72 19.69 4.08 8.46
N ALA A 73 19.82 3.93 9.79
CA ALA A 73 18.80 3.31 10.64
C ALA A 73 17.50 4.12 10.64
N GLY A 74 17.58 5.45 10.72
CA GLY A 74 16.43 6.34 10.67
C GLY A 74 15.66 6.26 9.34
N ILE A 75 16.39 6.26 8.22
CA ILE A 75 15.82 6.11 6.87
C ILE A 75 15.19 4.72 6.71
N SER A 76 15.86 3.66 7.16
CA SER A 76 15.31 2.30 7.13
C SER A 76 14.00 2.21 7.93
N HIS A 77 13.96 2.77 9.14
CA HIS A 77 12.75 2.80 9.96
C HIS A 77 11.61 3.58 9.30
N TRP A 78 11.91 4.72 8.70
CA TRP A 78 10.92 5.53 7.99
C TRP A 78 10.33 4.81 6.77
N LEU A 79 11.19 4.18 5.97
CA LEU A 79 10.76 3.36 4.83
C LEU A 79 9.94 2.15 5.29
N TRP A 80 10.30 1.53 6.42
CA TRP A 80 9.55 0.39 6.98
C TRP A 80 8.17 0.79 7.48
N ARG A 81 8.01 1.98 8.06
CA ARG A 81 6.66 2.47 8.39
C ARG A 81 5.81 2.68 7.14
N ARG A 82 6.41 3.21 6.06
CA ARG A 82 5.71 3.39 4.78
C ARG A 82 5.37 2.08 4.10
N SER A 83 6.21 1.05 4.20
CA SER A 83 5.92 -0.27 3.61
C SER A 83 4.72 -0.98 4.25
N LYS A 84 4.26 -0.52 5.41
CA LYS A 84 3.05 -1.03 6.07
C LYS A 84 1.76 -0.34 5.63
N ILE A 85 1.83 0.70 4.80
CA ILE A 85 0.65 1.35 4.25
C ILE A 85 0.05 0.38 3.23
N VAL A 86 -1.17 -0.08 3.51
CA VAL A 86 -1.94 -0.98 2.65
C VAL A 86 -2.94 -0.14 1.88
N GLU A 87 -2.91 -0.23 0.56
CA GLU A 87 -3.95 0.34 -0.29
C GLU A 87 -4.90 -0.77 -0.72
N PHE A 88 -6.19 -0.60 -0.42
CA PHE A 88 -7.24 -1.49 -0.87
C PHE A 88 -7.76 -0.97 -2.21
N GLN A 89 -7.77 -1.84 -3.21
CA GLN A 89 -8.24 -1.51 -4.55
C GLN A 89 -9.44 -2.39 -4.88
N LEU A 90 -10.56 -1.77 -5.25
CA LEU A 90 -11.78 -2.44 -5.67
C LEU A 90 -11.80 -2.56 -7.20
N PHE A 91 -11.82 -3.79 -7.68
CA PHE A 91 -11.89 -4.16 -9.08
C PHE A 91 -13.28 -4.69 -9.42
N LEU A 92 -13.81 -4.20 -10.54
CA LEU A 92 -15.02 -4.73 -11.15
C LEU A 92 -14.61 -5.64 -12.30
N ILE A 93 -14.97 -6.91 -12.20
CA ILE A 93 -14.68 -7.91 -13.22
C ILE A 93 -15.92 -8.06 -14.10
N THR A 94 -15.76 -7.78 -15.38
CA THR A 94 -16.75 -8.09 -16.42
C THR A 94 -16.26 -9.28 -17.24
N SER A 95 -17.13 -9.84 -18.09
CA SER A 95 -16.79 -10.93 -19.00
C SER A 95 -15.65 -10.62 -19.99
N SER A 96 -15.31 -9.34 -20.19
CA SER A 96 -14.28 -8.91 -21.15
C SER A 96 -13.10 -8.17 -20.54
N ALA A 97 -13.21 -7.62 -19.33
CA ALA A 97 -12.11 -6.90 -18.68
C ALA A 97 -12.27 -6.81 -17.16
N SER A 98 -11.14 -6.75 -16.45
CA SER A 98 -11.09 -6.24 -15.09
C SER A 98 -10.73 -4.76 -15.12
N LYS A 99 -11.50 -3.92 -14.41
CA LYS A 99 -11.19 -2.48 -14.25
C LYS A 99 -11.15 -2.12 -12.77
N GLN A 100 -10.12 -1.39 -12.38
CA GLN A 100 -10.07 -0.72 -11.08
C GLN A 100 -11.13 0.38 -11.07
N ALA A 101 -12.08 0.28 -10.14
CA ALA A 101 -13.18 1.23 -10.00
C ALA A 101 -12.92 2.23 -8.88
N TYR A 102 -12.30 1.78 -7.79
CA TYR A 102 -12.03 2.61 -6.62
C TYR A 102 -10.78 2.13 -5.87
N SER A 103 -10.10 3.02 -5.16
CA SER A 103 -9.10 2.65 -4.16
C SER A 103 -9.21 3.55 -2.93
N SER A 104 -8.95 2.97 -1.77
CA SER A 104 -8.93 3.65 -0.48
C SER A 104 -7.92 2.97 0.43
N PHE A 105 -7.44 3.71 1.42
CA PHE A 105 -6.62 3.16 2.51
C PHE A 105 -7.47 2.61 3.66
N ASP A 106 -8.79 2.82 3.61
CA ASP A 106 -9.75 2.34 4.59
C ASP A 106 -10.40 1.03 4.12
N GLU A 107 -10.15 -0.05 4.87
CA GLU A 107 -10.75 -1.37 4.63
C GLU A 107 -12.27 -1.36 4.84
N GLY A 108 -12.76 -0.57 5.81
CA GLY A 108 -14.17 -0.45 6.11
C GLY A 108 -14.95 0.17 4.96
N GLU A 109 -14.39 1.20 4.34
CA GLU A 109 -15.00 1.88 3.20
C GLU A 109 -15.09 0.94 1.97
N ILE A 110 -14.03 0.18 1.69
CA ILE A 110 -13.99 -0.76 0.56
C ILE A 110 -14.93 -1.96 0.79
N SER A 111 -15.00 -2.48 2.02
CA SER A 111 -15.88 -3.60 2.35
C SER A 111 -17.37 -3.22 2.33
N ASP A 112 -17.72 -2.03 2.80
CA ASP A 112 -19.08 -1.48 2.67
C ASP A 112 -19.46 -1.26 1.20
N LEU A 113 -18.56 -0.68 0.40
CA LEU A 113 -18.77 -0.52 -1.05
C LEU A 113 -18.95 -1.85 -1.78
N ARG A 114 -18.12 -2.85 -1.46
CA ARG A 114 -18.27 -4.20 -2.00
C ARG A 114 -19.66 -4.77 -1.68
N THR A 115 -20.06 -4.71 -0.41
CA THR A 115 -21.34 -5.25 0.06
C THR A 115 -22.52 -4.57 -0.65
N ARG A 116 -22.46 -3.25 -0.82
CA ARG A 116 -23.50 -2.48 -1.54
C ARG A 116 -23.60 -2.88 -3.02
N ILE A 117 -22.46 -3.11 -3.69
CA ILE A 117 -22.44 -3.54 -5.10
C ILE A 117 -22.94 -4.97 -5.24
N GLU A 118 -22.51 -5.89 -4.38
CA GLU A 118 -22.99 -7.28 -4.38
C GLU A 118 -24.50 -7.36 -4.09
N ALA A 119 -25.00 -6.56 -3.14
CA ALA A 119 -26.44 -6.47 -2.87
C ALA A 119 -27.23 -5.95 -4.09
N ALA A 120 -26.69 -4.94 -4.79
CA ALA A 120 -27.31 -4.43 -6.00
C ALA A 120 -27.26 -5.43 -7.18
N MET A 121 -26.27 -6.32 -7.23
CA MET A 121 -26.21 -7.40 -8.24
C MET A 121 -27.25 -8.50 -8.00
N VAL A 122 -27.56 -8.81 -6.74
CA VAL A 122 -28.57 -9.83 -6.37
C VAL A 122 -30.00 -9.31 -6.53
N ALA A 123 -30.18 -7.99 -6.43
CA ALA A 123 -31.49 -7.35 -6.58
C ALA A 123 -31.96 -7.20 -8.04
N VAL A 124 -31.11 -7.54 -9.02
CA VAL A 124 -31.35 -7.48 -10.48
C VAL A 124 -31.69 -8.86 -11.02
#